data_AF-A0A1Y1Y905-F1
#
_entry.id   AF-A0A1Y1Y905-F1
#
_cell.length_a   1.000
_cell.length_b   1.000
_cell.length_c   1.000
_cell.angle_alpha   90.00
_cell.angle_beta   90.00
_cell.angle_gamma   90.00
#
_symmetry.space_group_name_H-M   'P 1'
#
loop_
_entity.id
_entity.type
_entity.pdbx_description
1 polymer ?
#
loop_
_entity_poly.entity_id
_entity_poly.type
_entity_poly.pdbx_seq_one_letter_code
_entity_poly.pdbx_strand_id
1 'polypeptide(L)'
;MSPTLAFQISFLLLGTTAVPHYIYDPAAPDPHNETVEAVAWVLRDRVKGLRVAVWTSEEKPRLKDTGKMAEDDGQHDEDEDQWQHWSSDSENVKPKEDDEQEKNIFHQERPNWKQRQRRRWKDLTSSGTWVLRLATQSNKGSGPWDISSWRQGDAQLTDDEASSLEDGIWCVPLVLQHTGAPVHNDVWRSELREILRALDLGFNQPMIGYPFKITVNERCRVVVRMAAPGEQQWQGWGLDEVKKVWAVLAAWEREIVATDSMAGVLGFWYLSRGLEWRGVKELRREEGRRRRALMRRRGKGAGDWWRKMWADGRMEDGEVKMPGDRKELWTVIHELDEEGLMRLLQDMRDLEQRGERLAVSFDVGRAHAGGSGGGDRTDECTTSTISSIENIIFQSHRSSLDPNELLAYLDFLACLLAFANETLYDDLLRMAISFRDRAVSVRESVSESLARFLGIIQARPETRQYYDHFLGSYEEDSPDGLVVKGSPFEAITRVVEKQRQREKEYMGTFIERYERAGGFFRVGREALSALLVDEDRRATWRA
;
A
#
# COMPACT_ATOMS: atom_id res chain seq x y z
N MET A 1 0.18 -23.81 10.04
CA MET A 1 -0.99 -22.90 9.94
C MET A 1 -1.09 -22.45 8.51
N SER A 2 -2.29 -22.25 7.97
CA SER A 2 -2.43 -21.84 6.57
C SER A 2 -2.65 -20.33 6.50
N PRO A 3 -1.83 -19.58 5.75
CA PRO A 3 -2.09 -18.18 5.51
C PRO A 3 -3.41 -18.02 4.75
N THR A 4 -4.07 -16.90 4.99
CA THR A 4 -5.27 -16.47 4.27
C THR A 4 -5.03 -15.10 3.66
N LEU A 5 -5.67 -14.88 2.51
CA LEU A 5 -5.65 -13.63 1.79
C LEU A 5 -6.91 -12.84 2.12
N ALA A 6 -6.71 -11.55 2.30
CA ALA A 6 -7.73 -10.53 2.22
C ALA A 6 -7.28 -9.55 1.14
N PHE A 7 -7.98 -9.50 0.02
CA PHE A 7 -7.59 -8.60 -1.07
C PHE A 7 -8.69 -7.59 -1.35
N GLN A 8 -8.25 -6.44 -1.85
CA GLN A 8 -9.05 -5.26 -2.12
C GLN A 8 -8.79 -4.82 -3.55
N ILE A 9 -9.82 -4.93 -4.38
CA ILE A 9 -9.83 -4.52 -5.78
C ILE A 9 -10.55 -3.20 -5.85
N SER A 10 -9.85 -2.18 -6.32
CA SER A 10 -10.38 -0.83 -6.41
C SER A 10 -10.66 -0.50 -7.87
N PHE A 11 -11.83 0.05 -8.14
CA PHE A 11 -12.23 0.38 -9.51
C PHE A 11 -13.12 1.62 -9.52
N LEU A 12 -13.21 2.25 -10.68
CA LEU A 12 -14.00 3.43 -10.93
C LEU A 12 -15.15 3.05 -11.84
N LEU A 13 -16.37 3.25 -11.35
CA LEU A 13 -17.55 3.18 -12.19
C LEU A 13 -17.80 4.58 -12.77
N LEU A 14 -17.70 4.67 -14.09
CA LEU A 14 -18.09 5.83 -14.87
C LEU A 14 -19.50 5.62 -15.39
N GLY A 15 -20.30 6.68 -15.39
CA GLY A 15 -21.60 6.66 -16.03
C GLY A 15 -21.96 7.98 -16.67
N THR A 16 -22.89 7.96 -17.61
CA THR A 16 -23.44 9.17 -18.22
C THR A 16 -24.66 9.66 -17.45
N THR A 17 -25.04 10.92 -17.64
CA THR A 17 -26.31 11.47 -17.09
C THR A 17 -27.57 10.78 -17.62
N ALA A 18 -27.49 10.02 -18.71
CA ALA A 18 -28.61 9.29 -19.30
C ALA A 18 -28.90 7.93 -18.62
N VAL A 19 -28.22 7.66 -17.52
CA VAL A 19 -28.36 6.44 -16.72
C VAL A 19 -29.76 6.30 -16.11
N PRO A 20 -30.31 5.06 -15.99
CA PRO A 20 -31.53 4.85 -15.23
C PRO A 20 -31.41 5.33 -13.77
N HIS A 21 -32.42 6.06 -13.28
CA HIS A 21 -32.44 6.64 -11.93
C HIS A 21 -32.24 5.61 -10.80
N TYR A 22 -32.62 4.34 -10.99
CA TYR A 22 -32.39 3.31 -9.98
C TYR A 22 -30.91 2.89 -9.82
N ILE A 23 -30.03 3.36 -10.71
CA ILE A 23 -28.58 3.11 -10.64
C ILE A 23 -27.85 4.35 -10.14
N TYR A 24 -28.25 5.53 -10.61
CA TYR A 24 -27.72 6.80 -10.16
C TYR A 24 -28.77 7.87 -10.37
N ASP A 25 -29.23 8.47 -9.28
CA ASP A 25 -30.09 9.65 -9.32
C ASP A 25 -29.34 10.83 -8.68
N PRO A 26 -28.88 11.83 -9.45
CA PRO A 26 -28.18 12.98 -8.89
C PRO A 26 -29.04 13.80 -7.92
N ALA A 27 -30.36 13.60 -7.92
CA ALA A 27 -31.28 14.22 -6.97
C ALA A 27 -31.45 13.43 -5.65
N ALA A 28 -30.92 12.21 -5.57
CA ALA A 28 -30.98 11.41 -4.35
C ALA A 28 -30.16 12.05 -3.21
N PRO A 29 -30.52 11.81 -1.94
CA PRO A 29 -29.73 12.29 -0.80
C PRO A 29 -28.30 11.75 -0.79
N ASP A 30 -28.10 10.54 -1.31
CA ASP A 30 -26.77 9.89 -1.42
C ASP A 30 -26.69 9.05 -2.72
N PRO A 31 -26.47 9.70 -3.88
CA PRO A 31 -26.46 9.03 -5.18
C PRO A 31 -25.40 7.93 -5.28
N HIS A 32 -24.28 8.08 -4.56
CA HIS A 32 -23.17 7.12 -4.62
C HIS A 32 -23.51 5.82 -3.90
N ASN A 33 -24.24 5.86 -2.78
CA ASN A 33 -24.67 4.65 -2.09
C ASN A 33 -25.70 3.86 -2.91
N GLU A 34 -26.60 4.52 -3.64
CA GLU A 34 -27.53 3.85 -4.55
C GLU A 34 -26.78 3.11 -5.67
N THR A 35 -25.75 3.73 -6.23
CA THR A 35 -24.88 3.09 -7.23
C THR A 35 -24.18 1.84 -6.69
N VAL A 36 -23.73 1.86 -5.44
CA VAL A 36 -23.10 0.68 -4.81
C VAL A 36 -24.10 -0.48 -4.71
N GLU A 37 -25.34 -0.21 -4.31
CA GLU A 37 -26.40 -1.22 -4.25
C GLU A 37 -26.74 -1.77 -5.64
N ALA A 38 -26.79 -0.92 -6.67
CA ALA A 38 -27.01 -1.36 -8.04
C ALA A 38 -25.90 -2.32 -8.52
N VAL A 39 -24.63 -2.00 -8.26
CA VAL A 39 -23.50 -2.89 -8.59
C VAL A 39 -23.59 -4.21 -7.82
N ALA A 40 -23.89 -4.16 -6.52
CA ALA A 40 -24.06 -5.37 -5.72
C ALA A 40 -25.23 -6.23 -6.21
N TRP A 41 -26.33 -5.62 -6.65
CA TRP A 41 -27.46 -6.33 -7.26
C TRP A 41 -27.04 -7.04 -8.54
N VAL A 42 -26.32 -6.36 -9.45
CA VAL A 42 -25.79 -7.00 -10.68
C VAL A 42 -24.92 -8.19 -10.35
N LEU A 43 -24.03 -8.07 -9.35
CA LEU A 43 -23.18 -9.17 -8.93
C LEU A 43 -23.97 -10.37 -8.40
N ARG A 44 -24.98 -10.13 -7.54
CA ARG A 44 -25.84 -11.19 -6.98
C ARG A 44 -26.69 -11.87 -8.04
N ASP A 45 -27.18 -11.12 -9.02
CA ASP A 45 -28.01 -11.63 -10.12
C ASP A 45 -27.19 -12.48 -11.11
N ARG A 46 -26.00 -12.00 -11.48
CA ARG A 46 -25.17 -12.61 -12.52
C ARG A 46 -24.29 -13.75 -12.02
N VAL A 47 -23.92 -13.76 -10.74
CA VAL A 47 -23.03 -14.77 -10.15
C VAL A 47 -23.81 -15.62 -9.15
N LYS A 48 -24.18 -16.83 -9.57
CA LYS A 48 -25.06 -17.71 -8.78
C LYS A 48 -24.41 -18.12 -7.47
N GLY A 49 -25.09 -17.81 -6.36
CA GLY A 49 -24.62 -18.17 -5.01
C GLY A 49 -23.57 -17.20 -4.44
N LEU A 50 -23.21 -16.16 -5.18
CA LEU A 50 -22.30 -15.14 -4.69
C LEU A 50 -22.93 -14.36 -3.54
N ARG A 51 -22.22 -14.34 -2.41
CA ARG A 51 -22.58 -13.51 -1.25
C ARG A 51 -21.82 -12.20 -1.37
N VAL A 52 -22.53 -11.15 -1.79
CA VAL A 52 -22.04 -9.76 -1.76
C VAL A 52 -22.84 -8.97 -0.73
N ALA A 53 -22.15 -8.36 0.23
CA ALA A 53 -22.70 -7.38 1.15
C ALA A 53 -22.29 -5.98 0.72
N VAL A 54 -23.23 -5.03 0.79
CA VAL A 54 -22.90 -3.61 0.66
C VAL A 54 -22.53 -3.08 2.03
N TRP A 55 -21.37 -2.44 2.10
CA TRP A 55 -20.95 -1.73 3.29
C TRP A 55 -21.21 -0.24 3.12
N THR A 56 -22.14 0.23 3.93
CA THR A 56 -22.36 1.65 4.23
C THR A 56 -22.04 1.83 5.71
N SER A 57 -21.12 2.75 6.02
CA SER A 57 -20.85 3.09 7.41
C SER A 57 -22.11 3.72 8.01
N GLU A 58 -22.51 3.29 9.21
CA GLU A 58 -23.54 4.02 9.96
C GLU A 58 -23.07 5.47 10.10
N GLU A 59 -23.99 6.42 9.94
CA GLU A 59 -23.66 7.82 10.19
C GLU A 59 -23.01 7.95 11.56
N LYS A 60 -21.76 8.44 11.54
CA LYS A 60 -21.03 8.72 12.76
C LYS A 60 -21.88 9.73 13.56
N PRO A 61 -22.11 9.51 14.87
CA PRO A 61 -22.75 10.51 15.71
C PRO A 61 -22.03 11.84 15.46
N ARG A 62 -22.74 12.85 14.96
CA ARG A 62 -22.19 14.20 14.79
C ARG A 62 -22.54 14.98 16.04
N LEU A 63 -21.62 15.82 16.53
CA LEU A 63 -22.08 16.94 17.34
C LEU A 63 -23.03 17.72 16.44
N LYS A 64 -24.23 18.06 16.91
CA LYS A 64 -25.07 18.97 16.16
C LYS A 64 -24.28 20.26 16.08
N ASP A 65 -23.97 20.71 14.88
CA ASP A 65 -23.25 21.97 14.70
C ASP A 65 -24.02 23.06 15.44
N THR A 66 -23.44 23.57 16.52
CA THR A 66 -23.97 24.69 17.29
C THR A 66 -23.72 25.99 16.54
N GLY A 67 -24.11 26.04 15.26
CA GLY A 67 -24.23 27.23 14.43
C GLY A 67 -23.00 28.13 14.27
N LYS A 68 -21.81 27.73 14.73
CA LYS A 68 -20.58 28.52 14.59
C LYS A 68 -19.49 27.72 13.91
N MET A 69 -19.29 28.10 12.65
CA MET A 69 -18.23 27.70 11.72
C MET A 69 -18.11 26.20 11.49
N ALA A 70 -18.63 25.77 10.33
CA ALA A 70 -18.10 24.64 9.60
C ALA A 70 -16.63 24.94 9.27
N GLU A 71 -15.74 24.70 10.24
CA GLU A 71 -14.32 24.53 9.96
C GLU A 71 -14.17 23.19 9.26
N ASP A 72 -13.61 23.29 8.07
CA ASP A 72 -13.07 22.24 7.23
C ASP A 72 -12.51 21.11 8.09
N ASP A 73 -12.96 19.86 7.87
CA ASP A 73 -12.39 18.63 8.46
C ASP A 73 -10.94 18.37 7.96
N GLY A 74 -10.24 19.42 7.52
CA GLY A 74 -8.85 19.47 7.12
C GLY A 74 -7.92 19.25 8.32
N GLN A 75 -7.80 17.99 8.71
CA GLN A 75 -6.52 17.31 9.00
C GLN A 75 -5.39 18.20 9.54
N HIS A 76 -5.58 18.83 10.70
CA HIS A 76 -4.51 19.40 11.51
C HIS A 76 -4.58 18.81 12.92
N ASP A 77 -4.00 17.63 13.09
CA ASP A 77 -3.76 16.99 14.41
C ASP A 77 -2.41 17.45 15.03
N GLU A 78 -1.77 18.52 14.55
CA GLU A 78 -0.38 18.85 14.96
C GLU A 78 -0.09 20.25 15.53
N ASP A 79 -1.06 21.16 15.70
CA ASP A 79 -0.79 22.48 16.33
C ASP A 79 -1.81 22.86 17.42
N GLU A 80 -1.80 22.12 18.54
CA GLU A 80 -2.51 22.51 19.77
C GLU A 80 -1.93 23.78 20.45
N ASP A 81 -0.77 24.29 19.99
CA ASP A 81 -0.04 25.38 20.66
C ASP A 81 -0.32 26.80 20.12
N GLN A 82 -1.06 26.97 19.02
CA GLN A 82 -1.38 28.32 18.49
C GLN A 82 -2.71 28.93 18.95
N TRP A 83 -3.54 28.19 19.69
CA TRP A 83 -4.83 28.70 20.18
C TRP A 83 -4.75 29.74 21.32
N GLN A 84 -3.54 30.06 21.82
CA GLN A 84 -3.39 30.93 23.00
C GLN A 84 -3.41 32.44 22.72
N HIS A 85 -3.41 32.92 21.46
CA HIS A 85 -3.26 34.37 21.20
C HIS A 85 -4.48 35.12 20.64
N TRP A 86 -5.65 34.48 20.50
CA TRP A 86 -6.85 35.08 19.90
C TRP A 86 -8.04 35.28 20.86
N SER A 87 -7.80 35.48 22.15
CA SER A 87 -8.86 35.84 23.09
C SER A 87 -8.42 36.89 24.08
N SER A 88 -8.65 38.16 23.74
CA SER A 88 -8.58 39.26 24.70
C SER A 88 -9.86 40.11 24.75
N ASP A 89 -10.69 40.10 23.69
CA ASP A 89 -11.87 40.99 23.62
C ASP A 89 -13.22 40.26 23.42
N SER A 90 -13.26 38.93 23.58
CA SER A 90 -14.52 38.18 23.53
C SER A 90 -15.17 38.13 24.93
N GLU A 91 -16.05 39.09 25.21
CA GLU A 91 -16.90 39.14 26.41
C GLU A 91 -17.60 37.79 26.69
N ASN A 92 -17.14 37.06 27.71
CA ASN A 92 -17.89 36.26 28.69
C ASN A 92 -19.23 35.60 28.27
N VAL A 93 -19.30 34.97 27.09
CA VAL A 93 -20.42 34.08 26.75
C VAL A 93 -20.17 32.76 27.47
N LYS A 94 -20.90 32.53 28.58
CA LYS A 94 -20.93 31.22 29.24
C LYS A 94 -21.29 30.15 28.19
N PRO A 95 -20.49 29.08 28.02
CA PRO A 95 -20.91 27.95 27.20
C PRO A 95 -22.27 27.48 27.72
N LYS A 96 -23.24 27.35 26.82
CA LYS A 96 -24.59 26.92 27.20
C LYS A 96 -24.48 25.48 27.71
N GLU A 97 -25.13 25.15 28.82
CA GLU A 97 -25.16 23.80 29.39
C GLU A 97 -25.54 22.72 28.35
N ASP A 98 -26.31 23.11 27.33
CA ASP A 98 -26.69 22.28 26.18
C ASP A 98 -25.47 21.75 25.39
N ASP A 99 -24.40 22.54 25.23
CA ASP A 99 -23.21 22.15 24.46
C ASP A 99 -22.38 21.08 25.20
N GLU A 100 -22.34 21.14 26.53
CA GLU A 100 -21.67 20.11 27.35
C GLU A 100 -22.45 18.80 27.34
N GLN A 101 -23.79 18.87 27.34
CA GLN A 101 -24.64 17.70 27.25
C GLN A 101 -24.48 16.98 25.90
N GLU A 102 -24.42 17.72 24.79
CA GLU A 102 -24.19 17.13 23.46
C GLU A 102 -22.80 16.52 23.31
N LYS A 103 -21.76 17.18 23.84
CA LYS A 103 -20.41 16.61 23.92
C LYS A 103 -20.40 15.30 24.70
N ASN A 104 -21.06 15.27 25.86
CA ASN A 104 -21.15 14.07 26.69
C ASN A 104 -21.87 12.93 25.96
N ILE A 105 -22.97 13.20 25.26
CA ILE A 105 -23.68 12.21 24.44
C ILE A 105 -22.75 11.69 23.33
N PHE A 106 -22.07 12.57 22.58
CA PHE A 106 -21.12 12.17 21.55
C PHE A 106 -19.99 11.29 22.10
N HIS A 107 -19.38 11.65 23.24
CA HIS A 107 -18.32 10.88 23.87
C HIS A 107 -18.79 9.52 24.40
N GLN A 108 -20.06 9.41 24.81
CA GLN A 108 -20.66 8.14 25.24
C GLN A 108 -21.08 7.25 24.06
N GLU A 109 -21.60 7.83 22.98
CA GLU A 109 -22.08 7.09 21.81
C GLU A 109 -20.97 6.65 20.87
N ARG A 110 -19.90 7.45 20.72
CA ARG A 110 -18.81 7.17 19.78
C ARG A 110 -18.12 5.81 20.02
N PRO A 111 -17.77 5.40 21.27
CA PRO A 111 -17.22 4.06 21.53
C PRO A 111 -18.19 2.94 21.18
N ASN A 112 -19.48 3.12 21.51
CA ASN A 112 -20.53 2.14 21.22
C ASN A 112 -20.74 2.00 19.70
N TRP A 113 -20.80 3.11 18.96
CA TRP A 113 -20.84 3.12 17.50
C TRP A 113 -19.62 2.40 16.92
N LYS A 114 -18.41 2.73 17.36
CA LYS A 114 -17.17 2.04 16.93
C LYS A 114 -17.26 0.53 17.19
N GLN A 115 -17.74 0.11 18.37
CA GLN A 115 -17.86 -1.30 18.72
C GLN A 115 -18.91 -2.02 17.86
N ARG A 116 -20.08 -1.41 17.60
CA ARG A 116 -21.10 -1.96 16.70
C ARG A 116 -20.55 -2.17 15.30
N GLN A 117 -19.89 -1.15 14.76
CA GLN A 117 -19.30 -1.25 13.43
C GLN A 117 -18.16 -2.29 13.37
N ARG A 118 -17.34 -2.42 14.44
CA ARG A 118 -16.36 -3.52 14.64
C ARG A 118 -16.99 -4.90 14.59
N ARG A 119 -18.12 -5.10 15.28
CA ARG A 119 -18.85 -6.37 15.24
C ARG A 119 -19.39 -6.65 13.86
N ARG A 120 -20.13 -5.71 13.26
CA ARG A 120 -20.70 -5.87 11.91
C ARG A 120 -19.63 -6.19 10.86
N TRP A 121 -18.49 -5.51 10.91
CA TRP A 121 -17.37 -5.79 10.02
C TRP A 121 -16.76 -7.18 10.28
N LYS A 122 -16.50 -7.53 11.55
CA LYS A 122 -15.99 -8.84 11.92
C LYS A 122 -16.91 -9.96 11.42
N ASP A 123 -18.22 -9.80 11.60
CA ASP A 123 -19.23 -10.76 11.16
C ASP A 123 -19.16 -10.97 9.64
N LEU A 124 -19.12 -9.88 8.86
CA LEU A 124 -18.96 -9.95 7.39
C LEU A 124 -17.65 -10.60 6.96
N THR A 125 -16.53 -10.26 7.62
CA THR A 125 -15.23 -10.85 7.26
C THR A 125 -15.14 -12.32 7.61
N SER A 126 -15.80 -12.75 8.69
CA SER A 126 -15.83 -14.15 9.13
C SER A 126 -16.74 -15.03 8.27
N SER A 127 -17.74 -14.45 7.59
CA SER A 127 -18.67 -15.20 6.75
C SER A 127 -18.10 -15.57 5.39
N GLY A 128 -16.92 -15.07 5.00
CA GLY A 128 -16.37 -15.23 3.65
C GLY A 128 -17.26 -14.57 2.59
N THR A 129 -17.85 -13.43 2.94
CA THR A 129 -18.73 -12.65 2.07
C THR A 129 -17.91 -11.55 1.40
N TRP A 130 -18.13 -11.33 0.10
CA TRP A 130 -17.56 -10.20 -0.62
C TRP A 130 -18.20 -8.92 -0.12
N VAL A 131 -17.39 -7.90 0.12
CA VAL A 131 -17.86 -6.60 0.59
C VAL A 131 -17.63 -5.57 -0.50
N LEU A 132 -18.71 -4.93 -0.96
CA LEU A 132 -18.66 -3.81 -1.89
C LEU A 132 -18.94 -2.51 -1.14
N ARG A 133 -18.11 -1.49 -1.37
CA ARG A 133 -18.22 -0.21 -0.66
C ARG A 133 -17.70 0.95 -1.50
N LEU A 134 -18.06 2.17 -1.09
CA LEU A 134 -17.42 3.38 -1.61
C LEU A 134 -15.97 3.47 -1.13
N ALA A 135 -15.09 3.87 -2.03
CA ALA A 135 -13.68 4.04 -1.75
C ALA A 135 -13.43 5.22 -0.77
N THR A 136 -14.29 6.23 -0.78
CA THR A 136 -14.23 7.41 0.11
C THR A 136 -14.54 7.09 1.58
N GLN A 137 -15.24 5.98 1.85
CA GLN A 137 -15.58 5.57 3.21
C GLN A 137 -14.38 5.05 4.02
N SER A 138 -13.22 4.86 3.38
CA SER A 138 -11.98 4.45 4.07
C SER A 138 -11.32 5.59 4.84
N ASN A 139 -11.54 6.86 4.46
CA ASN A 139 -10.81 8.01 5.02
C ASN A 139 -11.32 8.46 6.40
N LYS A 140 -12.48 7.97 6.88
CA LYS A 140 -13.21 8.55 8.04
C LYS A 140 -12.77 8.02 9.41
N GLY A 141 -11.49 7.72 9.57
CA GLY A 141 -10.83 7.50 10.86
C GLY A 141 -11.14 6.19 11.59
N SER A 142 -10.19 5.26 11.58
CA SER A 142 -10.03 4.16 12.56
C SER A 142 -11.25 3.22 12.73
N GLY A 143 -11.97 2.93 11.65
CA GLY A 143 -12.93 1.84 11.62
C GLY A 143 -12.22 0.48 11.49
N PRO A 144 -12.83 -0.64 11.90
CA PRO A 144 -12.34 -2.01 11.59
C PRO A 144 -12.17 -2.32 10.10
N TRP A 145 -12.81 -1.55 9.21
CA TRP A 145 -12.66 -1.62 7.75
C TRP A 145 -11.51 -0.76 7.22
N ASP A 146 -10.86 0.01 8.10
CA ASP A 146 -9.58 0.63 7.81
C ASP A 146 -8.57 -0.51 7.69
N ILE A 147 -8.46 -1.01 6.48
CA ILE A 147 -7.24 -1.68 6.10
C ILE A 147 -6.21 -0.55 6.14
N SER A 148 -5.42 -0.49 7.21
CA SER A 148 -4.45 0.55 7.52
C SER A 148 -3.55 0.85 6.32
N SER A 149 -3.88 1.85 5.49
CA SER A 149 -3.09 2.45 4.38
C SER A 149 -3.91 2.90 3.16
N TRP A 150 -5.25 2.77 3.15
CA TRP A 150 -6.02 3.46 2.10
C TRP A 150 -5.77 4.96 2.22
N ARG A 151 -5.32 5.58 1.14
CA ARG A 151 -5.04 7.01 1.11
C ARG A 151 -5.96 7.70 0.12
N GLN A 152 -6.25 8.96 0.40
CA GLN A 152 -6.88 9.84 -0.57
C GLN A 152 -6.09 9.79 -1.90
N GLY A 153 -6.81 9.63 -3.01
CA GLY A 153 -6.22 9.34 -4.33
C GLY A 153 -6.28 7.88 -4.75
N ASP A 154 -6.41 6.93 -3.81
CA ASP A 154 -6.66 5.54 -4.17
C ASP A 154 -8.07 5.48 -4.79
N ALA A 155 -8.17 5.00 -6.02
CA ALA A 155 -9.38 5.01 -6.87
C ALA A 155 -9.88 6.40 -7.26
N GLN A 156 -8.99 7.37 -7.40
CA GLN A 156 -9.28 8.60 -8.13
C GLN A 156 -8.65 8.52 -9.52
N LEU A 157 -9.22 9.28 -10.45
CA LEU A 157 -8.60 9.52 -11.74
C LEU A 157 -7.34 10.36 -11.55
N THR A 158 -6.33 10.12 -12.37
CA THR A 158 -5.20 11.05 -12.50
C THR A 158 -5.68 12.37 -13.10
N ASP A 159 -4.90 13.45 -12.97
CA ASP A 159 -5.26 14.74 -13.57
C ASP A 159 -5.44 14.62 -15.10
N ASP A 160 -4.60 13.82 -15.75
CA ASP A 160 -4.68 13.55 -17.19
C ASP A 160 -5.96 12.77 -17.55
N GLU A 161 -6.31 11.75 -16.76
CA GLU A 161 -7.55 10.99 -16.96
C GLU A 161 -8.80 11.84 -16.69
N ALA A 162 -8.79 12.63 -15.61
CA ALA A 162 -9.88 13.52 -15.23
C ALA A 162 -10.10 14.61 -16.28
N SER A 163 -9.03 15.18 -16.84
CA SER A 163 -9.11 16.16 -17.93
C SER A 163 -9.63 15.58 -19.25
N SER A 164 -9.61 14.25 -19.38
CA SER A 164 -10.08 13.51 -20.55
C SER A 164 -11.53 13.02 -20.39
N LEU A 165 -12.20 13.34 -19.28
CA LEU A 165 -13.63 13.08 -19.12
C LEU A 165 -14.45 14.03 -19.99
N GLU A 166 -15.42 13.48 -20.70
CA GLU A 166 -16.42 14.28 -21.44
C GLU A 166 -17.46 14.87 -20.48
N ASP A 167 -18.08 15.97 -20.90
CA ASP A 167 -19.15 16.62 -20.15
C ASP A 167 -20.32 15.65 -19.89
N GLY A 168 -20.87 15.69 -18.67
CA GLY A 168 -21.99 14.82 -18.28
C GLY A 168 -21.59 13.38 -17.93
N ILE A 169 -20.29 13.12 -17.74
CA ILE A 169 -19.79 11.89 -17.13
C ILE A 169 -19.64 12.09 -15.62
N TRP A 170 -20.23 11.19 -14.83
CA TRP A 170 -19.99 11.09 -13.39
C TRP A 170 -19.08 9.90 -13.09
N CYS A 171 -18.42 9.94 -11.92
CA CYS A 171 -17.53 8.88 -11.47
C CYS A 171 -17.83 8.49 -10.01
N VAL A 172 -17.90 7.18 -9.76
CA VAL A 172 -18.07 6.62 -8.41
C VAL A 172 -16.92 5.65 -8.14
N PRO A 173 -16.04 5.98 -7.18
CA PRO A 173 -14.95 5.10 -6.80
C PRO A 173 -15.45 4.00 -5.87
N LEU A 174 -15.22 2.75 -6.27
CA LEU A 174 -15.71 1.56 -5.61
C LEU A 174 -14.55 0.66 -5.18
N VAL A 175 -14.79 -0.08 -4.13
CA VAL A 175 -13.89 -1.08 -3.59
C VAL A 175 -14.67 -2.38 -3.42
N LEU A 176 -14.16 -3.42 -4.05
CA LEU A 176 -14.60 -4.80 -3.84
C LEU A 176 -13.54 -5.52 -3.01
N GLN A 177 -13.96 -6.10 -1.89
CA GLN A 177 -13.07 -6.73 -0.93
C GLN A 177 -13.51 -8.14 -0.60
N HIS A 178 -12.55 -9.05 -0.48
CA HIS A 178 -12.76 -10.40 0.05
C HIS A 178 -11.79 -10.63 1.21
N THR A 179 -12.22 -11.32 2.25
CA THR A 179 -11.38 -11.61 3.42
C THR A 179 -11.44 -13.08 3.79
N GLY A 180 -10.30 -13.63 4.24
CA GLY A 180 -10.22 -15.00 4.71
C GLY A 180 -10.19 -16.04 3.58
N ALA A 181 -9.80 -15.65 2.36
CA ALA A 181 -9.57 -16.60 1.27
C ALA A 181 -8.37 -17.51 1.61
N PRO A 182 -8.52 -18.83 1.71
CA PRO A 182 -7.39 -19.71 1.97
C PRO A 182 -6.39 -19.66 0.81
N VAL A 183 -5.10 -19.49 1.11
CA VAL A 183 -4.03 -19.40 0.09
C VAL A 183 -3.97 -20.64 -0.81
N HIS A 184 -4.25 -21.83 -0.26
CA HIS A 184 -4.16 -23.09 -1.01
C HIS A 184 -5.48 -23.53 -1.69
N ASN A 185 -6.57 -22.78 -1.52
CA ASN A 185 -7.88 -23.16 -2.08
C ASN A 185 -8.18 -22.33 -3.34
N ASP A 186 -8.74 -22.96 -4.38
CA ASP A 186 -9.09 -22.31 -5.64
C ASP A 186 -10.51 -21.73 -5.71
N VAL A 187 -11.34 -21.94 -4.69
CA VAL A 187 -12.73 -21.46 -4.69
C VAL A 187 -12.82 -19.95 -4.95
N TRP A 188 -11.96 -19.15 -4.32
CA TRP A 188 -11.96 -17.70 -4.53
C TRP A 188 -11.55 -17.32 -5.96
N ARG A 189 -10.80 -18.17 -6.68
CA ARG A 189 -10.38 -17.90 -8.07
C ARG A 189 -11.55 -18.01 -9.04
N SER A 190 -12.36 -19.06 -8.89
CA SER A 190 -13.57 -19.22 -9.70
C SER A 190 -14.57 -18.12 -9.41
N GLU A 191 -14.80 -17.80 -8.13
CA GLU A 191 -15.69 -16.71 -7.75
C GLU A 191 -15.22 -15.36 -8.31
N LEU A 192 -13.94 -15.03 -8.13
CA LEU A 192 -13.37 -13.79 -8.66
C LEU A 192 -13.48 -13.69 -10.18
N ARG A 193 -13.20 -14.79 -10.91
CA ARG A 193 -13.36 -14.80 -12.37
C ARG A 193 -14.80 -14.54 -12.80
N GLU A 194 -15.77 -15.14 -12.11
CA GLU A 194 -17.19 -14.92 -12.39
C GLU A 194 -17.63 -13.50 -12.05
N ILE A 195 -17.15 -12.94 -10.92
CA ILE A 195 -17.38 -11.55 -10.53
C ILE A 195 -16.86 -10.59 -11.59
N LEU A 196 -15.59 -10.72 -11.98
CA LEU A 196 -14.97 -9.82 -12.96
C LEU A 196 -15.68 -9.92 -14.32
N ARG A 197 -16.07 -11.13 -14.72
CA ARG A 197 -16.89 -11.34 -15.91
C ARG A 197 -18.28 -10.69 -15.78
N ALA A 198 -18.91 -10.77 -14.61
CA ALA A 198 -20.21 -10.14 -14.36
C ALA A 198 -20.12 -8.62 -14.38
N LEU A 199 -19.04 -8.04 -13.84
CA LEU A 199 -18.76 -6.61 -13.92
C LEU A 199 -18.54 -6.17 -15.37
N ASP A 200 -17.74 -6.92 -16.13
CA ASP A 200 -17.47 -6.61 -17.53
C ASP A 200 -18.75 -6.71 -18.37
N LEU A 201 -19.51 -7.80 -18.24
CA LEU A 201 -20.79 -7.97 -18.94
C LEU A 201 -21.88 -7.02 -18.45
N GLY A 202 -21.79 -6.54 -17.21
CA GLY A 202 -22.78 -5.66 -16.60
C GLY A 202 -22.52 -4.17 -16.83
N PHE A 203 -21.27 -3.78 -17.12
CA PHE A 203 -20.88 -2.37 -17.14
C PHE A 203 -19.93 -1.97 -18.29
N ASN A 204 -19.31 -2.92 -19.01
CA ASN A 204 -18.38 -2.64 -20.11
C ASN A 204 -18.88 -3.11 -21.48
N GLN A 205 -20.18 -3.39 -21.64
CA GLN A 205 -20.74 -3.91 -22.88
C GLN A 205 -20.38 -3.02 -24.09
N PRO A 206 -19.94 -3.60 -25.22
CA PRO A 206 -19.43 -2.86 -26.37
C PRO A 206 -20.50 -2.18 -27.25
N MET A 207 -21.68 -1.92 -26.70
CA MET A 207 -22.78 -1.31 -27.44
C MET A 207 -22.66 0.21 -27.47
N ILE A 208 -22.89 0.81 -28.64
CA ILE A 208 -22.96 2.27 -28.80
C ILE A 208 -24.09 2.81 -27.92
N GLY A 209 -23.80 3.84 -27.11
CA GLY A 209 -24.78 4.44 -26.20
C GLY A 209 -24.97 3.72 -24.86
N TYR A 210 -24.07 2.79 -24.50
CA TYR A 210 -24.11 2.17 -23.19
C TYR A 210 -23.78 3.20 -22.09
N PRO A 211 -24.59 3.31 -21.02
CA PRO A 211 -24.48 4.43 -20.07
C PRO A 211 -23.39 4.22 -19.00
N PHE A 212 -22.60 3.14 -19.07
CA PHE A 212 -21.60 2.80 -18.05
C PHE A 212 -20.26 2.39 -18.65
N LYS A 213 -19.21 2.54 -17.84
CA LYS A 213 -17.89 1.95 -18.05
C LYS A 213 -17.22 1.74 -16.71
N ILE A 214 -16.62 0.57 -16.50
CA ILE A 214 -15.66 0.39 -15.40
C ILE A 214 -14.26 0.64 -15.93
N THR A 215 -13.54 1.47 -15.20
CA THR A 215 -12.09 1.64 -15.33
C THR A 215 -11.45 1.19 -14.02
N VAL A 216 -10.18 0.79 -14.08
CA VAL A 216 -9.42 0.37 -12.89
C VAL A 216 -8.23 1.26 -12.72
N ASN A 217 -8.03 1.65 -11.48
CA ASN A 217 -6.91 2.45 -11.05
C ASN A 217 -5.63 1.58 -11.00
N GLU A 218 -4.52 2.20 -10.63
CA GLU A 218 -3.21 1.54 -10.61
C GLU A 218 -2.92 0.81 -9.30
N ARG A 219 -3.92 0.58 -8.42
CA ARG A 219 -3.64 0.17 -7.03
C ARG A 219 -4.58 -0.92 -6.54
N CYS A 220 -4.13 -2.16 -6.64
CA CYS A 220 -4.66 -3.32 -5.93
C CYS A 220 -3.94 -3.47 -4.59
N ARG A 221 -4.67 -3.94 -3.58
CA ARG A 221 -4.07 -4.22 -2.27
C ARG A 221 -4.37 -5.63 -1.84
N VAL A 222 -3.32 -6.35 -1.46
CA VAL A 222 -3.43 -7.71 -0.94
C VAL A 222 -2.86 -7.76 0.46
N VAL A 223 -3.72 -8.05 1.42
CA VAL A 223 -3.38 -8.23 2.83
C VAL A 223 -3.34 -9.72 3.14
N VAL A 224 -2.29 -10.13 3.82
CA VAL A 224 -2.06 -11.53 4.17
C VAL A 224 -2.05 -11.67 5.68
N ARG A 225 -2.87 -12.61 6.15
CA ARG A 225 -3.07 -12.91 7.57
C ARG A 225 -2.81 -14.39 7.84
N MET A 226 -2.22 -14.68 8.98
CA MET A 226 -2.07 -16.05 9.46
C MET A 226 -3.34 -16.48 10.20
N ALA A 227 -3.96 -17.57 9.73
CA ALA A 227 -5.10 -18.18 10.40
C ALA A 227 -4.68 -19.52 11.01
N ALA A 228 -4.92 -19.69 12.30
CA ALA A 228 -4.76 -20.99 12.94
C ALA A 228 -5.91 -21.93 12.51
N PRO A 229 -5.64 -23.22 12.22
CA PRO A 229 -6.68 -24.17 11.85
C PRO A 229 -7.74 -24.28 12.95
N GLY A 230 -8.98 -23.91 12.64
CA GLY A 230 -10.12 -24.06 13.58
C GLY A 230 -10.26 -23.00 14.67
N GLU A 231 -9.36 -22.02 14.76
CA GLU A 231 -9.49 -20.90 15.71
C GLU A 231 -10.04 -19.65 15.01
N GLN A 232 -11.01 -18.99 15.65
CA GLN A 232 -11.50 -17.67 15.20
C GLN A 232 -10.54 -16.52 15.54
N GLN A 233 -9.45 -16.82 16.26
CA GLN A 233 -8.49 -15.83 16.72
C GLN A 233 -7.25 -15.86 15.82
N TRP A 234 -7.01 -14.74 15.16
CA TRP A 234 -5.85 -14.54 14.30
C TRP A 234 -4.58 -14.65 15.12
N GLN A 235 -3.63 -15.47 14.66
CA GLN A 235 -2.28 -15.45 15.17
C GLN A 235 -1.46 -14.53 14.29
N GLY A 236 -0.64 -13.66 14.88
CA GLY A 236 0.24 -12.83 14.09
C GLY A 236 1.44 -13.63 13.55
N TRP A 237 2.11 -13.04 12.57
CA TRP A 237 3.38 -13.52 12.03
C TRP A 237 4.48 -13.41 13.09
N GLY A 238 5.27 -14.48 13.23
CA GLY A 238 6.50 -14.46 13.98
C GLY A 238 7.62 -13.73 13.22
N LEU A 239 8.67 -13.36 13.94
CA LEU A 239 9.80 -12.63 13.36
C LEU A 239 10.59 -13.48 12.37
N ASP A 240 10.66 -14.80 12.59
CA ASP A 240 11.34 -15.72 11.68
C ASP A 240 10.61 -15.81 10.33
N GLU A 241 9.28 -15.89 10.33
CA GLU A 241 8.48 -15.88 9.11
C GLU A 241 8.63 -14.55 8.35
N VAL A 242 8.61 -13.42 9.07
CA VAL A 242 8.83 -12.11 8.45
C VAL A 242 10.25 -11.97 7.90
N LYS A 243 11.26 -12.46 8.61
CA LYS A 243 12.64 -12.49 8.11
C LYS A 243 12.75 -13.33 6.82
N LYS A 244 12.07 -14.48 6.74
CA LYS A 244 12.00 -15.29 5.51
C LYS A 244 11.33 -14.53 4.37
N VAL A 245 10.18 -13.89 4.61
CA VAL A 245 9.49 -13.09 3.61
C VAL A 245 10.39 -11.96 3.11
N TRP A 246 11.04 -11.20 3.99
CA TRP A 246 12.00 -10.18 3.59
C TRP A 246 13.20 -10.72 2.83
N ALA A 247 13.74 -11.87 3.22
CA ALA A 247 14.83 -12.49 2.49
C ALA A 247 14.41 -12.83 1.06
N VAL A 248 13.20 -13.37 0.86
CA VAL A 248 12.64 -13.64 -0.47
C VAL A 248 12.42 -12.34 -1.25
N LEU A 249 11.79 -11.34 -0.65
CA LEU A 249 11.55 -10.04 -1.30
C LEU A 249 12.86 -9.38 -1.72
N ALA A 250 13.88 -9.39 -0.85
CA ALA A 250 15.20 -8.83 -1.13
C ALA A 250 15.98 -9.65 -2.19
N ALA A 251 15.84 -10.98 -2.15
CA ALA A 251 16.55 -11.89 -3.06
C ALA A 251 16.03 -11.80 -4.49
N TRP A 252 14.74 -11.53 -4.69
CA TRP A 252 14.08 -11.50 -6.00
C TRP A 252 13.40 -10.16 -6.30
N GLU A 253 13.83 -9.07 -5.65
CA GLU A 253 13.18 -7.76 -5.81
C GLU A 253 13.15 -7.30 -7.27
N ARG A 254 14.26 -7.52 -8.01
CA ARG A 254 14.37 -7.21 -9.44
C ARG A 254 13.27 -7.88 -10.27
N GLU A 255 13.02 -9.16 -10.00
CA GLU A 255 12.02 -9.96 -10.71
C GLU A 255 10.60 -9.61 -10.24
N ILE A 256 10.41 -9.30 -8.96
CA ILE A 256 9.14 -8.82 -8.40
C ILE A 256 8.75 -7.46 -9.01
N VAL A 257 9.69 -6.52 -9.12
CA VAL A 257 9.45 -5.21 -9.75
C VAL A 257 9.01 -5.36 -11.21
N ALA A 258 9.47 -6.40 -11.90
CA ALA A 258 9.09 -6.67 -13.29
C ALA A 258 7.63 -7.10 -13.47
N THR A 259 6.96 -7.56 -12.41
CA THR A 259 5.53 -7.92 -12.45
C THR A 259 4.61 -6.73 -12.17
N ASP A 260 5.18 -5.55 -11.96
CA ASP A 260 4.47 -4.35 -11.54
C ASP A 260 4.19 -3.37 -12.70
N SER A 261 3.48 -2.28 -12.42
CA SER A 261 3.31 -1.14 -13.34
C SER A 261 4.35 -0.06 -13.07
N MET A 262 4.63 0.82 -14.03
CA MET A 262 5.60 1.91 -13.80
C MET A 262 5.10 2.87 -12.72
N ALA A 263 3.80 3.14 -12.73
CA ALA A 263 3.20 3.96 -11.69
C ALA A 263 3.27 3.30 -10.31
N GLY A 264 3.14 1.97 -10.24
CA GLY A 264 3.42 1.19 -9.03
C GLY A 264 4.87 1.37 -8.60
N VAL A 265 5.81 1.21 -9.52
CA VAL A 265 7.24 1.28 -9.20
C VAL A 265 7.69 2.66 -8.72
N LEU A 266 7.12 3.73 -9.30
CA LEU A 266 7.41 5.11 -8.92
C LEU A 266 6.62 5.55 -7.68
N GLY A 267 5.43 4.96 -7.46
CA GLY A 267 4.53 5.29 -6.37
C GLY A 267 4.85 4.56 -5.06
N PHE A 268 5.62 3.48 -5.10
CA PHE A 268 5.93 2.64 -3.94
C PHE A 268 7.44 2.43 -3.74
N TRP A 269 7.84 2.50 -2.47
CA TRP A 269 9.17 2.20 -1.98
C TRP A 269 9.30 0.69 -1.76
N TYR A 270 10.09 0.04 -2.59
CA TYR A 270 10.47 -1.36 -2.37
C TYR A 270 11.46 -1.49 -1.21
N LEU A 271 11.76 -2.73 -0.84
CA LEU A 271 12.62 -3.05 0.30
C LEU A 271 14.03 -2.46 0.13
N SER A 272 14.59 -2.41 -1.10
CA SER A 272 15.85 -1.71 -1.38
C SER A 272 15.84 -0.26 -0.89
N ARG A 273 14.79 0.48 -1.22
CA ARG A 273 14.65 1.89 -0.84
C ARG A 273 14.43 2.05 0.67
N GLY A 274 13.67 1.14 1.29
CA GLY A 274 13.54 1.09 2.75
C GLY A 274 14.88 0.86 3.45
N LEU A 275 15.71 -0.06 2.93
CA LEU A 275 17.05 -0.34 3.46
C LEU A 275 18.04 0.79 3.21
N GLU A 276 17.96 1.47 2.05
CA GLU A 276 18.70 2.70 1.75
C GLU A 276 18.39 3.78 2.78
N TRP A 277 17.10 4.04 3.01
CA TRP A 277 16.65 5.04 3.99
C TRP A 277 17.11 4.72 5.41
N ARG A 278 17.02 3.46 5.82
CA ARG A 278 17.59 3.00 7.10
C ARG A 278 19.09 3.29 7.16
N GLY A 279 19.83 3.01 6.09
CA GLY A 279 21.26 3.34 5.98
C GLY A 279 21.53 4.83 6.19
N VAL A 280 20.72 5.71 5.61
CA VAL A 280 20.78 7.17 5.83
C VAL A 280 20.53 7.52 7.30
N LYS A 281 19.51 6.94 7.94
CA LYS A 281 19.25 7.13 9.39
C LYS A 281 20.40 6.66 10.27
N GLU A 282 20.95 5.48 9.99
CA GLU A 282 22.09 4.95 10.72
C GLU A 282 23.31 5.87 10.60
N LEU A 283 23.59 6.39 9.40
CA LEU A 283 24.62 7.40 9.19
C LEU A 283 24.36 8.69 9.97
N ARG A 284 23.13 9.22 9.93
CA ARG A 284 22.76 10.41 10.70
C ARG A 284 22.91 10.19 12.21
N ARG A 285 22.56 9.01 12.72
CA ARG A 285 22.76 8.62 14.13
C ARG A 285 24.26 8.53 14.48
N GLU A 286 25.06 7.91 13.62
CA GLU A 286 26.51 7.84 13.78
C GLU A 286 27.16 9.23 13.78
N GLU A 287 26.78 10.08 12.83
CA GLU A 287 27.25 11.46 12.74
C GLU A 287 26.90 12.23 14.01
N GLY A 288 25.65 12.13 14.48
CA GLY A 288 25.21 12.73 15.73
C GLY A 288 26.01 12.24 16.94
N ARG A 289 26.32 10.94 17.02
CA ARG A 289 27.18 10.38 18.08
C ARG A 289 28.60 10.94 18.02
N ARG A 290 29.21 10.98 16.83
CA ARG A 290 30.57 11.53 16.63
C ARG A 290 30.62 13.02 16.95
N ARG A 291 29.63 13.79 16.48
CA ARG A 291 29.48 15.22 16.79
C ARG A 291 29.36 15.45 18.31
N ARG A 292 28.50 14.71 19.01
CA ARG A 292 28.39 14.80 20.48
C ARG A 292 29.69 14.45 21.18
N ALA A 293 30.40 13.41 20.74
CA ALA A 293 31.69 13.02 21.29
C ALA A 293 32.77 14.10 21.08
N LEU A 294 32.79 14.75 19.91
CA LEU A 294 33.73 15.84 19.60
C LEU A 294 33.41 17.13 20.35
N MET A 295 32.13 17.49 20.46
CA MET A 295 31.71 18.66 21.25
C MET A 295 32.12 18.52 22.73
N ARG A 296 32.08 17.29 23.28
CA ARG A 296 32.60 17.00 24.62
C ARG A 296 34.13 17.15 24.74
N ARG A 297 34.88 16.96 23.65
CA ARG A 297 36.35 17.01 23.65
C ARG A 297 36.94 18.39 23.36
N ARG A 298 36.33 19.20 22.48
CA ARG A 298 37.00 20.33 21.82
C ARG A 298 36.40 21.73 22.12
N GLY A 299 35.34 21.82 22.92
CA GLY A 299 34.76 23.11 23.35
C GLY A 299 34.08 23.91 22.23
N LYS A 300 33.83 25.22 22.48
CA LYS A 300 33.18 26.14 21.52
C LYS A 300 34.03 26.24 20.24
N GLY A 301 33.45 25.87 19.09
CA GLY A 301 34.12 25.87 17.76
C GLY A 301 34.20 24.49 17.10
N ALA A 302 33.96 23.41 17.84
CA ALA A 302 34.01 22.04 17.31
C ALA A 302 32.92 21.76 16.25
N GLY A 303 31.76 22.43 16.36
CA GLY A 303 30.63 22.25 15.44
C GLY A 303 30.91 22.75 14.02
N ASP A 304 31.53 23.92 13.88
CA ASP A 304 31.83 24.49 12.56
C ASP A 304 32.98 23.75 11.88
N TRP A 305 33.99 23.35 12.67
CA TRP A 305 35.06 22.49 12.18
C TRP A 305 34.52 21.12 11.71
N TRP A 306 33.58 20.53 12.45
CA TRP A 306 32.94 19.26 12.07
C TRP A 306 32.14 19.38 10.78
N ARG A 307 31.29 20.41 10.65
CA ARG A 307 30.52 20.68 9.43
C ARG A 307 31.44 20.83 8.22
N LYS A 308 32.55 21.55 8.37
CA LYS A 308 33.55 21.72 7.30
C LYS A 308 34.23 20.41 6.92
N MET A 309 34.66 19.60 7.90
CA MET A 309 35.28 18.30 7.58
C MET A 309 34.33 17.32 6.88
N TRP A 310 33.06 17.29 7.30
CA TRP A 310 32.05 16.41 6.73
C TRP A 310 31.67 16.86 5.32
N ALA A 311 31.45 18.15 5.12
CA ALA A 311 31.16 18.72 3.81
C ALA A 311 32.32 18.56 2.81
N ASP A 312 33.57 18.61 3.30
CA ASP A 312 34.76 18.45 2.45
C ASP A 312 35.09 16.97 2.15
N GLY A 313 34.35 15.99 2.70
CA GLY A 313 34.62 14.56 2.51
C GLY A 313 35.94 14.06 3.13
N ARG A 314 36.67 14.89 3.87
CA ARG A 314 38.06 14.62 4.36
C ARG A 314 38.15 13.69 5.58
N MET A 315 37.09 12.94 5.88
CA MET A 315 37.10 11.98 6.99
C MET A 315 37.60 10.58 6.56
N GLU A 316 38.06 10.42 5.32
CA GLU A 316 38.57 9.14 4.78
C GLU A 316 40.08 8.91 4.90
N ASP A 317 40.84 9.76 5.60
CA ASP A 317 42.31 9.62 5.72
C ASP A 317 42.77 8.54 6.72
N GLY A 318 42.04 7.42 6.81
CA GLY A 318 42.40 6.28 7.65
C GLY A 318 41.99 4.95 7.02
N GLU A 319 42.52 4.67 5.82
CA GLU A 319 42.63 3.33 5.19
C GLU A 319 41.52 2.31 5.51
N VAL A 320 40.25 2.71 5.47
CA VAL A 320 39.18 1.73 5.23
C VAL A 320 39.10 1.61 3.72
N LYS A 321 39.97 0.76 3.14
CA LYS A 321 39.68 0.18 1.83
C LYS A 321 38.36 -0.57 1.97
N MET A 322 37.26 0.13 1.71
CA MET A 322 35.96 -0.48 1.57
C MET A 322 36.09 -1.45 0.40
N PRO A 323 35.89 -2.76 0.60
CA PRO A 323 35.84 -3.68 -0.52
C PRO A 323 34.72 -3.19 -1.43
N GLY A 324 35.04 -2.97 -2.71
CA GLY A 324 34.10 -2.59 -3.76
C GLY A 324 33.10 -3.68 -4.12
N ASP A 325 32.73 -4.53 -3.17
CA ASP A 325 31.80 -5.62 -3.37
C ASP A 325 30.41 -5.09 -3.06
N ARG A 326 29.63 -4.87 -4.13
CA ARG A 326 28.19 -4.62 -4.03
C ARG A 326 27.59 -5.74 -3.18
N LYS A 327 27.15 -5.40 -1.97
CA LYS A 327 26.45 -6.36 -1.11
C LYS A 327 25.02 -6.51 -1.60
N GLU A 328 24.60 -7.74 -1.77
CA GLU A 328 23.24 -8.09 -2.15
C GLU A 328 22.25 -7.80 -1.02
N LEU A 329 21.02 -7.38 -1.33
CA LEU A 329 20.07 -6.92 -0.30
C LEU A 329 19.71 -7.99 0.72
N TRP A 330 19.59 -9.26 0.31
CA TRP A 330 19.25 -10.35 1.22
C TRP A 330 20.38 -10.61 2.24
N THR A 331 21.63 -10.25 1.93
CA THR A 331 22.72 -10.32 2.91
C THR A 331 22.51 -9.35 4.06
N VAL A 332 21.94 -8.17 3.77
CA VAL A 332 21.58 -7.19 4.80
C VAL A 332 20.51 -7.78 5.71
N ILE A 333 19.46 -8.38 5.15
CA ILE A 333 18.40 -9.03 5.93
C ILE A 333 18.96 -10.20 6.77
N HIS A 334 19.88 -10.99 6.21
CA HIS A 334 20.54 -12.09 6.93
C HIS A 334 21.33 -11.60 8.15
N GLU A 335 22.11 -10.53 7.98
CA GLU A 335 22.93 -9.89 9.00
C GLU A 335 22.11 -9.27 10.15
N LEU A 336 20.80 -9.06 9.99
CA LEU A 336 19.94 -8.52 11.05
C LEU A 336 19.63 -9.59 12.10
N ASP A 337 19.95 -9.27 13.35
CA ASP A 337 19.42 -9.91 14.54
C ASP A 337 17.97 -9.47 14.80
N GLU A 338 17.34 -10.03 15.84
CA GLU A 338 15.95 -9.67 16.20
C GLU A 338 15.79 -8.16 16.41
N GLU A 339 16.69 -7.52 17.16
CA GLU A 339 16.64 -6.08 17.40
C GLU A 339 16.76 -5.29 16.08
N GLY A 340 17.66 -5.72 15.19
CA GLY A 340 17.83 -5.17 13.86
C GLY A 340 16.57 -5.30 13.00
N LEU A 341 15.85 -6.43 13.07
CA LEU A 341 14.58 -6.61 12.38
C LEU A 341 13.49 -5.69 12.95
N MET A 342 13.40 -5.56 14.28
CA MET A 342 12.44 -4.67 14.93
C MET A 342 12.67 -3.21 14.54
N ARG A 343 13.94 -2.79 14.52
CA ARG A 343 14.32 -1.46 14.05
C ARG A 343 13.94 -1.26 12.59
N LEU A 344 14.09 -2.27 11.73
CA LEU A 344 13.66 -2.18 10.33
C LEU A 344 12.15 -2.01 10.21
N LEU A 345 11.36 -2.78 10.97
CA LEU A 345 9.88 -2.63 10.99
C LEU A 345 9.48 -1.22 11.42
N GLN A 346 10.10 -0.71 12.48
CA GLN A 346 9.83 0.64 12.97
C GLN A 346 10.27 1.69 11.94
N ASP A 347 11.43 1.50 11.31
CA ASP A 347 11.92 2.37 10.26
C ASP A 347 10.95 2.41 9.06
N MET A 348 10.45 1.26 8.60
CA MET A 348 9.44 1.17 7.55
C MET A 348 8.13 1.87 7.94
N ARG A 349 7.68 1.70 9.18
CA ARG A 349 6.49 2.39 9.71
C ARG A 349 6.67 3.91 9.75
N ASP A 350 7.81 4.37 10.26
CA ASP A 350 8.16 5.79 10.30
C ASP A 350 8.16 6.40 8.89
N LEU A 351 8.62 5.63 7.89
CA LEU A 351 8.61 6.03 6.49
C LEU A 351 7.16 6.22 5.99
N GLU A 352 6.27 5.27 6.28
CA GLU A 352 4.85 5.39 5.91
C GLU A 352 4.14 6.55 6.60
N GLN A 353 4.46 6.82 7.87
CA GLN A 353 3.92 7.96 8.63
C GLN A 353 4.33 9.31 8.04
N ARG A 354 5.46 9.37 7.34
CA ARG A 354 5.93 10.57 6.62
C ARG A 354 5.24 10.78 5.27
N GLY A 355 4.31 9.91 4.90
CA GLY A 355 3.59 10.00 3.63
C GLY A 355 4.24 9.24 2.48
N GLU A 356 5.34 8.53 2.69
CA GLU A 356 5.84 7.59 1.68
C GLU A 356 4.99 6.31 1.67
N ARG A 357 4.95 5.57 0.56
CA ARG A 357 4.21 4.31 0.48
C ARG A 357 5.19 3.18 0.28
N LEU A 358 5.07 2.10 1.05
CA LEU A 358 5.90 0.92 0.84
C LEU A 358 5.20 -0.06 -0.11
N ALA A 359 5.97 -0.73 -0.97
CA ALA A 359 5.46 -1.78 -1.83
C ALA A 359 4.95 -2.97 -1.01
N VAL A 360 5.67 -3.27 0.09
CA VAL A 360 5.28 -4.25 1.10
C VAL A 360 5.37 -3.62 2.49
N SER A 361 4.25 -3.58 3.20
CA SER A 361 4.14 -3.04 4.56
C SER A 361 3.84 -4.14 5.57
N PHE A 362 4.22 -3.88 6.82
CA PHE A 362 4.08 -4.82 7.93
C PHE A 362 3.29 -4.12 9.02
N ASP A 363 2.08 -4.60 9.27
CA ASP A 363 1.23 -4.05 10.31
C ASP A 363 1.68 -4.56 11.66
N VAL A 364 2.48 -3.75 12.33
CA VAL A 364 2.97 -4.02 13.68
C VAL A 364 1.84 -3.76 14.65
N GLY A 365 1.24 -4.83 15.16
CA GLY A 365 0.13 -4.76 16.11
C GLY A 365 0.53 -3.84 17.27
N ARG A 366 -0.20 -2.72 17.44
CA ARG A 366 -0.06 -1.93 18.66
C ARG A 366 -0.61 -2.81 19.76
N ALA A 367 0.28 -3.38 20.58
CA ALA A 367 -0.09 -3.99 21.85
C ALA A 367 -1.10 -3.04 22.48
N HIS A 368 -2.36 -3.47 22.53
CA HIS A 368 -3.43 -2.65 23.08
C HIS A 368 -3.08 -2.47 24.54
N ALA A 369 -2.35 -1.40 24.85
CA ALA A 369 -2.14 -0.94 26.20
C ALA A 369 -3.54 -0.61 26.70
N GLY A 370 -4.19 -1.59 27.31
CA GLY A 370 -5.48 -1.48 27.99
C GLY A 370 -5.38 -0.63 29.24
N GLY A 371 -4.62 0.46 29.18
CA GLY A 371 -4.37 1.41 30.25
C GLY A 371 -5.26 2.63 30.08
N SER A 372 -6.51 2.49 30.49
CA SER A 372 -7.31 3.64 30.94
C SER A 372 -6.65 4.20 32.21
N GLY A 373 -5.68 5.08 32.06
CA GLY A 373 -5.02 5.73 33.19
C GLY A 373 -4.24 6.95 32.71
N GLY A 374 -4.89 8.11 32.76
CA GLY A 374 -4.23 9.39 32.54
C GLY A 374 -3.10 9.58 33.56
N GLY A 375 -1.87 9.57 33.07
CA GLY A 375 -0.68 9.71 33.90
C GLY A 375 0.52 9.97 33.01
N ASP A 376 0.85 11.25 32.89
CA ASP A 376 2.13 11.85 32.51
C ASP A 376 2.90 11.24 31.32
N ARG A 377 2.91 11.97 30.20
CA ARG A 377 3.64 11.67 28.94
C ARG A 377 5.16 11.85 29.13
N THR A 378 5.81 10.99 29.91
CA THR A 378 7.26 10.83 29.77
C THR A 378 7.54 9.80 28.66
N ASP A 379 8.02 10.32 27.54
CA ASP A 379 8.47 9.67 26.29
C ASP A 379 9.62 8.65 26.46
N GLU A 380 9.60 7.84 27.51
CA GLU A 380 10.41 6.63 27.53
C GLU A 380 9.72 5.61 26.63
N CYS A 381 10.16 5.62 25.37
CA CYS A 381 10.05 4.50 24.43
C CYS A 381 10.73 3.27 25.04
N THR A 382 10.11 2.74 26.09
CA THR A 382 10.38 1.40 26.59
C THR A 382 10.16 0.49 25.40
N THR A 383 11.12 -0.38 25.15
CA THR A 383 11.11 -1.38 24.09
C THR A 383 9.98 -2.38 24.36
N SER A 384 8.74 -1.91 24.29
CA SER A 384 7.54 -2.72 24.36
C SER A 384 7.71 -3.76 23.28
N THR A 385 7.89 -5.01 23.71
CA THR A 385 8.00 -6.18 22.86
C THR A 385 6.86 -6.11 21.87
N ILE A 386 7.19 -5.80 20.62
CA ILE A 386 6.26 -5.93 19.51
C ILE A 386 5.86 -7.41 19.53
N SER A 387 4.63 -7.65 19.99
CA SER A 387 4.19 -8.99 20.36
C SER A 387 3.88 -9.84 19.16
N SER A 388 3.56 -9.22 18.02
CA SER A 388 3.27 -9.89 16.76
C SER A 388 3.07 -8.90 15.61
N ILE A 389 3.36 -9.34 14.39
CA ILE A 389 3.00 -8.64 13.16
C ILE A 389 1.67 -9.20 12.70
N GLU A 390 0.63 -8.37 12.59
CA GLU A 390 -0.72 -8.87 12.30
C GLU A 390 -0.91 -9.15 10.81
N ASN A 391 -0.37 -8.26 9.97
CA ASN A 391 -0.62 -8.27 8.54
C ASN A 391 0.68 -8.04 7.76
N ILE A 392 0.84 -8.76 6.64
CA ILE A 392 1.76 -8.38 5.56
C ILE A 392 0.90 -7.80 4.44
N ILE A 393 1.22 -6.61 3.96
CA ILE A 393 0.40 -5.85 3.03
C ILE A 393 1.20 -5.61 1.76
N PHE A 394 0.77 -6.20 0.65
CA PHE A 394 1.28 -5.91 -0.69
C PHE A 394 0.43 -4.81 -1.32
N GLN A 395 1.07 -3.71 -1.71
CA GLN A 395 0.38 -2.50 -2.18
C GLN A 395 0.72 -2.14 -3.63
N SER A 396 1.79 -2.71 -4.19
CA SER A 396 2.39 -2.14 -5.38
C SER A 396 1.70 -2.48 -6.69
N HIS A 397 0.93 -3.58 -6.74
CA HIS A 397 0.38 -4.07 -8.00
C HIS A 397 -0.80 -3.26 -8.53
N ARG A 398 -0.92 -3.26 -9.86
CA ARG A 398 -2.02 -2.66 -10.61
C ARG A 398 -3.37 -3.28 -10.22
N SER A 399 -4.40 -2.44 -10.06
CA SER A 399 -5.77 -2.95 -10.04
C SER A 399 -6.16 -3.29 -11.47
N SER A 400 -6.60 -4.53 -11.67
CA SER A 400 -7.04 -5.00 -12.97
C SER A 400 -8.41 -5.65 -12.87
N LEU A 401 -9.27 -5.37 -13.83
CA LEU A 401 -10.46 -6.18 -14.09
C LEU A 401 -10.14 -7.37 -15.00
N ASP A 402 -8.93 -7.45 -15.56
CA ASP A 402 -8.51 -8.65 -16.27
C ASP A 402 -8.40 -9.80 -15.27
N PRO A 403 -9.26 -10.83 -15.38
CA PRO A 403 -9.22 -11.96 -14.48
C PRO A 403 -7.87 -12.69 -14.56
N ASN A 404 -7.22 -12.71 -15.72
CA ASN A 404 -5.97 -13.44 -15.89
C ASN A 404 -4.82 -12.73 -15.17
N GLU A 405 -4.71 -11.41 -15.30
CA GLU A 405 -3.73 -10.58 -14.58
C GLU A 405 -3.89 -10.73 -13.07
N LEU A 406 -5.10 -10.48 -12.55
CA LEU A 406 -5.33 -10.49 -11.12
C LEU A 406 -5.16 -11.90 -10.52
N LEU A 407 -5.60 -12.95 -11.23
CA LEU A 407 -5.39 -14.33 -10.79
C LEU A 407 -3.91 -14.73 -10.84
N ALA A 408 -3.16 -14.28 -11.85
CA ALA A 408 -1.72 -14.52 -11.94
C ALA A 408 -0.98 -13.82 -10.81
N TYR A 409 -1.34 -12.58 -10.48
CA TYR A 409 -0.74 -11.86 -9.35
C TYR A 409 -1.08 -12.50 -7.99
N LEU A 410 -2.34 -12.84 -7.74
CA LEU A 410 -2.73 -13.47 -6.48
C LEU A 410 -2.09 -14.87 -6.32
N ASP A 411 -1.97 -15.65 -7.40
CA ASP A 411 -1.23 -16.91 -7.40
C ASP A 411 0.26 -16.72 -7.15
N PHE A 412 0.86 -15.73 -7.79
CA PHE A 412 2.25 -15.36 -7.58
C PHE A 412 2.52 -15.06 -6.10
N LEU A 413 1.72 -14.19 -5.48
CA LEU A 413 1.85 -13.88 -4.05
C LEU A 413 1.61 -15.11 -3.17
N ALA A 414 0.57 -15.90 -3.46
CA ALA A 414 0.25 -17.13 -2.74
C ALA A 414 1.43 -18.11 -2.74
N CYS A 415 2.00 -18.37 -3.92
CA CYS A 415 3.16 -19.23 -4.11
C CYS A 415 4.43 -18.66 -3.46
N LEU A 416 4.67 -17.34 -3.56
CA LEU A 416 5.80 -16.68 -2.91
C LEU A 416 5.75 -16.84 -1.38
N LEU A 417 4.57 -16.63 -0.79
CA LEU A 417 4.37 -16.74 0.66
C LEU A 417 4.42 -18.19 1.14
N ALA A 418 3.83 -19.12 0.39
CA ALA A 418 3.95 -20.55 0.67
C ALA A 418 5.42 -20.98 0.62
N PHE A 419 6.14 -20.58 -0.42
CA PHE A 419 7.57 -20.83 -0.57
C PHE A 419 8.39 -20.25 0.60
N ALA A 420 8.15 -19.00 0.98
CA ALA A 420 8.82 -18.37 2.12
C ALA A 420 8.54 -19.11 3.43
N ASN A 421 7.31 -19.58 3.65
CA ASN A 421 6.89 -20.24 4.88
C ASN A 421 7.42 -21.68 4.99
N GLU A 422 7.32 -22.45 3.90
CA GLU A 422 7.65 -23.88 3.86
C GLU A 422 9.14 -24.16 3.75
N THR A 423 9.92 -23.20 3.24
CA THR A 423 11.37 -23.37 3.06
C THR A 423 12.14 -22.99 4.34
N LEU A 424 13.18 -23.76 4.66
CA LEU A 424 14.11 -23.39 5.73
C LEU A 424 14.91 -22.15 5.35
N TYR A 425 15.24 -21.32 6.34
CA TYR A 425 15.91 -20.03 6.07
C TYR A 425 17.25 -20.20 5.34
N ASP A 426 18.07 -21.17 5.75
CA ASP A 426 19.36 -21.46 5.10
C ASP A 426 19.21 -21.98 3.67
N ASP A 427 18.12 -22.69 3.37
CA ASP A 427 17.80 -23.14 2.00
C ASP A 427 17.42 -21.95 1.11
N LEU A 428 16.64 -21.00 1.64
CA LEU A 428 16.32 -19.76 0.93
C LEU A 428 17.58 -18.98 0.55
N LEU A 429 18.54 -18.86 1.47
CA LEU A 429 19.81 -18.18 1.19
C LEU A 429 20.64 -18.90 0.13
N ARG A 430 20.76 -20.23 0.22
CA ARG A 430 21.47 -21.02 -0.79
C ARG A 430 20.82 -20.88 -2.17
N MET A 431 19.49 -20.87 -2.23
CA MET A 431 18.76 -20.64 -3.47
C MET A 431 18.95 -19.23 -4.01
N ALA A 432 18.92 -18.19 -3.16
CA ALA A 432 19.15 -16.81 -3.56
C ALA A 432 20.55 -16.62 -4.16
N ILE A 433 21.59 -17.16 -3.51
CA ILE A 433 22.98 -17.13 -3.99
C ILE A 433 23.08 -17.82 -5.35
N SER A 434 22.64 -19.09 -5.43
CA SER A 434 22.66 -19.86 -6.68
C SER A 434 21.86 -19.18 -7.79
N PHE A 435 20.74 -18.54 -7.44
CA PHE A 435 19.92 -17.81 -8.40
C PHE A 435 20.66 -16.63 -9.02
N ARG A 436 21.37 -15.85 -8.19
CA ARG A 436 22.05 -14.62 -8.61
C ARG A 436 23.38 -14.91 -9.29
N ASP A 437 24.16 -15.87 -8.81
CA ASP A 437 25.37 -16.35 -9.48
C ASP A 437 25.06 -16.82 -10.90
N ARG A 438 23.94 -17.54 -11.07
CA ARG A 438 23.47 -17.94 -12.39
C ARG A 438 23.09 -16.73 -13.25
N ALA A 439 22.26 -15.83 -12.73
CA ALA A 439 21.81 -14.66 -13.48
C ALA A 439 22.99 -13.81 -13.99
N VAL A 440 24.02 -13.63 -13.14
CA VAL A 440 25.25 -12.90 -13.49
C VAL A 440 26.08 -13.68 -14.51
N SER A 441 26.30 -14.98 -14.31
CA SER A 441 27.17 -15.77 -15.19
C SER A 441 26.66 -15.88 -16.64
N VAL A 442 25.34 -15.95 -16.83
CA VAL A 442 24.73 -16.03 -18.17
C VAL A 442 24.21 -14.69 -18.70
N ARG A 443 24.32 -13.61 -17.93
CA ARG A 443 23.70 -12.30 -18.24
C ARG A 443 22.21 -12.42 -18.56
N GLU A 444 21.50 -13.13 -17.68
CA GLU A 444 20.09 -13.45 -17.83
C GLU A 444 19.25 -12.16 -17.88
N SER A 445 18.38 -12.06 -18.89
CA SER A 445 17.41 -10.98 -18.97
C SER A 445 16.44 -11.03 -17.80
N VAL A 446 15.76 -9.92 -17.50
CA VAL A 446 14.77 -9.87 -16.41
C VAL A 446 13.64 -10.88 -16.64
N SER A 447 13.21 -11.05 -17.89
CA SER A 447 12.14 -11.99 -18.26
C SER A 447 12.54 -13.44 -18.01
N GLU A 448 13.72 -13.86 -18.47
CA GLU A 448 14.24 -15.21 -18.22
C GLU A 448 14.41 -15.47 -16.71
N SER A 449 14.90 -14.48 -15.97
CA SER A 449 15.08 -14.57 -14.52
C SER A 449 13.73 -14.69 -13.79
N LEU A 450 12.73 -13.90 -14.19
CA LEU A 450 11.37 -14.02 -13.65
C LEU A 450 10.78 -15.40 -13.95
N ALA A 451 10.86 -15.90 -15.18
CA ALA A 451 10.35 -17.22 -15.53
C ALA A 451 10.98 -18.32 -14.65
N ARG A 452 12.30 -18.23 -14.40
CA ARG A 452 13.01 -19.14 -13.49
C ARG A 452 12.57 -18.97 -12.04
N PHE A 453 12.37 -17.74 -11.57
CA PHE A 453 11.86 -17.46 -10.23
C PHE A 453 10.46 -18.03 -10.02
N LEU A 454 9.55 -17.83 -10.98
CA LEU A 454 8.21 -18.44 -10.97
C LEU A 454 8.28 -19.98 -10.95
N GLY A 455 9.31 -20.55 -11.58
CA GLY A 455 9.64 -21.97 -11.47
C GLY A 455 10.01 -22.41 -10.05
N ILE A 456 10.85 -21.63 -9.36
CA ILE A 456 11.34 -21.91 -7.99
C ILE A 456 10.21 -21.86 -6.97
N ILE A 457 9.38 -20.82 -7.01
CA ILE A 457 8.22 -20.70 -6.10
C ILE A 457 7.06 -21.63 -6.49
N GLN A 458 7.24 -22.42 -7.55
CA GLN A 458 6.24 -23.35 -8.07
C GLN A 458 4.91 -22.67 -8.45
N ALA A 459 4.98 -21.46 -9.02
CA ALA A 459 3.82 -20.77 -9.58
C ALA A 459 3.14 -21.64 -10.63
N ARG A 460 1.83 -21.49 -10.83
CA ARG A 460 1.08 -22.34 -11.75
C ARG A 460 1.47 -22.10 -13.21
N PRO A 461 1.28 -23.09 -14.10
CA PRO A 461 1.54 -22.93 -15.53
C PRO A 461 0.84 -21.72 -16.14
N GLU A 462 -0.40 -21.44 -15.76
CA GLU A 462 -1.18 -20.31 -16.26
C GLU A 462 -0.57 -18.97 -15.84
N THR A 463 -0.11 -18.87 -14.59
CA THR A 463 0.58 -17.69 -14.05
C THR A 463 1.92 -17.47 -14.77
N ARG A 464 2.67 -18.55 -15.01
CA ARG A 464 3.93 -18.48 -15.78
C ARG A 464 3.69 -18.02 -17.21
N GLN A 465 2.71 -18.61 -17.88
CA GLN A 465 2.34 -18.24 -19.25
C GLN A 465 1.87 -16.78 -19.32
N TYR A 466 1.10 -16.32 -18.33
CA TYR A 466 0.69 -14.92 -18.25
C TYR A 466 1.90 -13.99 -18.17
N TYR A 467 2.83 -14.20 -17.25
CA TYR A 467 4.00 -13.32 -17.10
C TYR A 467 5.01 -13.45 -18.23
N ASP A 468 5.17 -14.64 -18.82
CA ASP A 468 5.98 -14.86 -20.02
C ASP A 468 5.42 -14.04 -21.20
N HIS A 469 4.09 -14.08 -21.41
CA HIS A 469 3.45 -13.22 -22.40
C HIS A 469 3.56 -11.74 -22.03
N PHE A 470 3.30 -11.37 -20.78
CA PHE A 470 3.36 -9.99 -20.30
C PHE A 470 4.73 -9.35 -20.55
N LEU A 471 5.83 -10.08 -20.34
CA LEU A 471 7.18 -9.58 -20.59
C LEU A 471 7.66 -9.79 -22.03
N GLY A 472 7.15 -10.81 -22.72
CA GLY A 472 7.57 -11.17 -24.08
C GLY A 472 6.84 -10.42 -25.20
N SER A 473 5.60 -9.97 -25.00
CA SER A 473 4.79 -9.32 -26.06
C SER A 473 5.06 -7.82 -26.19
N TYR A 474 6.29 -7.50 -26.62
CA TYR A 474 6.64 -6.16 -27.14
C TYR A 474 6.34 -6.02 -28.64
N GLU A 475 6.22 -7.12 -29.36
CA GLU A 475 6.11 -7.11 -30.81
C GLU A 475 4.72 -7.65 -31.24
N GLU A 476 3.86 -6.71 -31.67
CA GLU A 476 2.90 -6.84 -32.78
C GLU A 476 1.40 -7.17 -32.57
N ASP A 477 0.88 -7.63 -31.43
CA ASP A 477 -0.57 -7.94 -31.36
C ASP A 477 -1.48 -6.87 -30.73
N SER A 478 -1.97 -6.02 -31.64
CA SER A 478 -3.29 -5.35 -31.72
C SER A 478 -3.66 -4.22 -30.73
N PRO A 479 -3.41 -2.95 -31.09
CA PRO A 479 -4.06 -1.79 -30.47
C PRO A 479 -5.59 -1.68 -30.76
N ASP A 480 -6.20 -2.67 -31.43
CA ASP A 480 -7.65 -2.72 -31.67
C ASP A 480 -8.42 -3.46 -30.55
N GLY A 481 -7.76 -3.85 -29.47
CA GLY A 481 -8.40 -4.44 -28.30
C GLY A 481 -9.30 -3.43 -27.56
N LEU A 482 -10.62 -3.64 -27.67
CA LEU A 482 -11.67 -3.09 -26.79
C LEU A 482 -12.00 -1.59 -26.85
N VAL A 483 -11.34 -0.77 -27.68
CA VAL A 483 -11.79 0.62 -27.88
C VAL A 483 -13.05 0.61 -28.75
N VAL A 484 -14.21 0.64 -28.09
CA VAL A 484 -15.52 0.75 -28.73
C VAL A 484 -15.64 2.17 -29.29
N LYS A 485 -15.35 2.32 -30.59
CA LYS A 485 -15.51 3.58 -31.31
C LYS A 485 -16.94 4.12 -31.14
N GLY A 486 -17.08 5.38 -30.77
CA GLY A 486 -18.38 6.04 -30.56
C GLY A 486 -19.00 5.81 -29.18
N SER A 487 -18.24 5.26 -28.22
CA SER A 487 -18.61 5.26 -26.80
C SER A 487 -18.34 6.64 -26.17
N PRO A 488 -19.20 7.15 -25.27
CA PRO A 488 -18.91 8.37 -24.50
C PRO A 488 -17.68 8.24 -23.59
N PHE A 489 -17.16 7.02 -23.40
CA PHE A 489 -15.95 6.75 -22.61
C PHE A 489 -14.71 6.51 -23.49
N GLU A 490 -14.78 6.76 -24.79
CA GLU A 490 -13.70 6.47 -25.74
C GLU A 490 -12.42 7.26 -25.40
N ALA A 491 -12.55 8.55 -25.09
CA ALA A 491 -11.42 9.43 -24.77
C ALA A 491 -10.62 8.91 -23.57
N ILE A 492 -11.28 8.73 -22.42
CA ILE A 492 -10.63 8.23 -21.20
C ILE A 492 -10.09 6.81 -21.38
N THR A 493 -10.82 5.91 -22.04
CA THR A 493 -10.32 4.53 -22.29
C THR A 493 -9.03 4.55 -23.09
N ARG A 494 -8.95 5.40 -24.12
CA ARG A 494 -7.75 5.54 -24.95
C ARG A 494 -6.56 6.08 -24.16
N VAL A 495 -6.78 7.04 -23.26
CA VAL A 495 -5.72 7.59 -22.39
C VAL A 495 -5.17 6.53 -21.46
N VAL A 496 -6.05 5.81 -20.75
CA VAL A 496 -5.69 4.73 -19.82
C VAL A 496 -4.90 3.62 -20.53
N GLU A 497 -5.39 3.12 -21.67
CA GLU A 497 -4.70 2.05 -22.40
C GLU A 497 -3.36 2.52 -22.99
N LYS A 498 -3.29 3.75 -23.49
CA LYS A 498 -2.04 4.33 -23.98
C LYS A 498 -1.01 4.48 -22.86
N GLN A 499 -1.42 4.88 -21.66
CA GLN A 499 -0.53 4.96 -20.51
C GLN A 499 0.00 3.57 -20.15
N ARG A 500 -0.89 2.58 -19.99
CA ARG A 500 -0.52 1.19 -19.68
C ARG A 500 0.48 0.61 -20.67
N GLN A 501 0.24 0.84 -21.96
CA GLN A 501 1.14 0.35 -23.01
C GLN A 501 2.53 1.00 -22.89
N ARG A 502 2.61 2.32 -22.67
CA ARG A 502 3.89 3.02 -22.46
C ARG A 502 4.63 2.52 -21.22
N GLU A 503 3.90 2.25 -20.13
CA GLU A 503 4.49 1.72 -18.91
C GLU A 503 5.07 0.33 -19.12
N LYS A 504 4.31 -0.55 -19.78
CA LYS A 504 4.75 -1.88 -20.18
C LYS A 504 6.02 -1.78 -21.03
N GLU A 505 6.03 -0.88 -22.01
CA GLU A 505 7.15 -0.63 -22.92
C GLU A 505 8.42 -0.06 -22.25
N TYR A 506 8.24 0.67 -21.15
CA TYR A 506 9.35 1.31 -20.45
C TYR A 506 9.92 0.44 -19.32
N MET A 507 9.16 -0.53 -18.80
CA MET A 507 9.52 -1.31 -17.60
C MET A 507 10.90 -1.98 -17.70
N GLY A 508 11.20 -2.66 -18.81
CA GLY A 508 12.51 -3.30 -19.00
C GLY A 508 13.66 -2.30 -18.93
N THR A 509 13.52 -1.17 -19.63
CA THR A 509 14.51 -0.07 -19.61
C THR A 509 14.67 0.53 -18.23
N PHE A 510 13.57 0.70 -17.48
CA PHE A 510 13.63 1.21 -16.12
C PHE A 510 14.43 0.28 -15.20
N ILE A 511 14.14 -1.03 -15.23
CA ILE A 511 14.81 -2.01 -14.37
C ILE A 511 16.32 -2.01 -14.64
N GLU A 512 16.73 -2.01 -15.92
CA GLU A 512 18.14 -1.92 -16.29
C GLU A 512 18.82 -0.64 -15.80
N ARG A 513 18.14 0.51 -15.89
CA ARG A 513 18.67 1.79 -15.41
C ARG A 513 18.78 1.81 -13.89
N TYR A 514 17.76 1.32 -13.20
CA TYR A 514 17.72 1.25 -11.74
C TYR A 514 18.83 0.32 -11.23
N GLU A 515 18.99 -0.87 -11.81
CA GLU A 515 20.06 -1.82 -11.50
C GLU A 515 21.46 -1.22 -11.75
N ARG A 516 21.64 -0.53 -12.89
CA ARG A 516 22.91 0.16 -13.22
C ARG A 516 23.27 1.24 -12.20
N ALA A 517 22.27 1.96 -11.71
CA ALA A 517 22.42 2.96 -10.66
C ALA A 517 22.71 2.35 -9.27
N GLY A 518 22.80 1.02 -9.16
CA GLY A 518 22.99 0.31 -7.89
C GLY A 518 21.70 -0.02 -7.15
N GLY A 519 20.54 0.20 -7.79
CA GLY A 519 19.27 -0.34 -7.34
C GLY A 519 19.32 -1.86 -7.23
N PHE A 520 18.51 -2.44 -6.35
CA PHE A 520 18.54 -3.87 -5.98
C PHE A 520 19.80 -4.33 -5.23
N PHE A 521 20.74 -3.44 -4.93
CA PHE A 521 21.92 -3.72 -4.10
C PHE A 521 21.95 -2.81 -2.87
N ARG A 522 22.73 -3.19 -1.86
CA ARG A 522 23.02 -2.33 -0.72
C ARG A 522 23.77 -1.09 -1.20
N VAL A 523 23.20 0.08 -0.93
CA VAL A 523 23.84 1.36 -1.23
C VAL A 523 25.11 1.51 -0.40
N GLY A 524 26.22 1.82 -1.07
CA GLY A 524 27.51 2.04 -0.44
C GLY A 524 27.49 3.24 0.51
N ARG A 525 28.33 3.20 1.55
CA ARG A 525 28.39 4.24 2.58
C ARG A 525 28.64 5.64 2.01
N GLU A 526 29.48 5.74 0.99
CA GLU A 526 29.80 7.00 0.29
C GLU A 526 28.55 7.60 -0.37
N ALA A 527 27.80 6.79 -1.14
CA ALA A 527 26.56 7.22 -1.77
C ALA A 527 25.49 7.61 -0.74
N LEU A 528 25.36 6.85 0.35
CA LEU A 528 24.47 7.21 1.47
C LEU A 528 24.88 8.54 2.13
N SER A 529 26.18 8.82 2.24
CA SER A 529 26.68 10.11 2.75
C SER A 529 26.34 11.25 1.80
N ALA A 530 26.45 11.05 0.49
CA ALA A 530 26.05 12.04 -0.51
C ALA A 530 24.55 12.35 -0.45
N LEU A 531 23.71 11.31 -0.27
CA LEU A 531 22.26 11.46 -0.09
C LEU A 531 21.91 12.24 1.18
N LEU A 532 22.59 11.96 2.30
CA LEU A 532 22.41 12.70 3.55
C LEU A 532 22.71 14.19 3.37
N VAL A 533 23.80 14.53 2.67
CA VAL A 533 24.16 15.92 2.38
C VAL A 533 23.10 16.60 1.49
N ASP A 534 22.55 15.88 0.50
CA ASP A 534 21.48 16.42 -0.35
C ASP A 534 20.17 16.63 0.42
N GLU A 535 19.79 15.70 1.31
CA GLU A 535 18.60 15.83 2.16
C GLU A 535 18.73 17.04 3.09
N ASP A 536 19.89 17.23 3.72
CA ASP A 536 20.16 18.37 4.61
C ASP A 536 20.13 19.71 3.84
N ARG A 537 20.63 19.73 2.59
CA ARG A 537 20.49 20.89 1.70
C ARG A 537 19.02 21.18 1.43
N ARG A 538 18.23 20.19 1.01
CA ARG A 538 16.79 20.36 0.73
C ARG A 538 16.01 20.84 1.94
N ALA A 539 16.32 20.32 3.13
CA ALA A 539 15.72 20.79 4.37
C ALA A 539 16.05 22.27 4.64
N THR A 540 17.29 22.69 4.36
CA THR A 540 17.70 24.09 4.48
C THR A 540 17.03 25.01 3.46
N TRP A 541 16.68 24.52 2.27
CA TRP A 541 15.94 25.29 1.26
C TRP A 541 14.45 25.46 1.56
N ARG A 542 13.87 24.53 2.34
CA ARG A 542 12.45 24.57 2.73
C ARG A 542 12.19 25.43 3.97
N ALA A 543 13.20 25.63 4.81
CA ALA A 543 13.17 26.50 5.98
C ALA A 543 13.56 27.93 5.58
#